data_AF-A0A2X2BYP1-F1
#
_entry.id   AF-A0A2X2BYP1-F1
#
_cell.length_a   1.000
_cell.length_b   1.000
_cell.length_c   1.000
_cell.angle_alpha   90.00
_cell.angle_beta   90.00
_cell.angle_gamma   90.00
#
_symmetry.space_group_name_H-M   'P 1'
#
loop_
_entity.id
_entity.type
_entity.pdbx_description
1 polymer ?
#
loop_
_entity_poly.entity_id
_entity_poly.type
_entity_poly.pdbx_seq_one_letter_code
_entity_poly.pdbx_strand_id
1 'polypeptide(L)'
;MEFRSWSGFSSALDMLEENPLPAVAIVTPVMDPNDEQLMVNLRDAVANIAGVDEVRMDDSWFTRLSTLTSLVGQIAMVIGSLMIVALLLVIGNSVRLNIFSRRDTINVMKLIGATDGFIMRPFLNWGLVLGFIGAIFAIIFSALLVWKLSDVVTQAATVFGTTFSISGLGFDESVILILVSMTIGWFAAWLTTMQHLRQFTPE
;
A
#
# COMPACT_ATOMS: atom_id res chain seq x y z
N MET A 1 36.38 8.38 22.40
CA MET A 1 37.36 9.22 23.13
C MET A 1 36.94 10.69 23.25
N GLU A 2 36.00 11.19 22.42
CA GLU A 2 35.56 12.59 22.46
C GLU A 2 34.71 12.99 23.68
N PHE A 3 34.02 12.06 24.34
CA PHE A 3 33.18 12.35 25.52
C PHE A 3 33.98 12.81 26.76
N ARG A 4 35.27 12.46 26.84
CA ARG A 4 36.15 12.78 27.98
C ARG A 4 36.59 14.26 28.01
N SER A 5 36.66 14.94 26.86
CA SER A 5 37.21 16.30 26.78
C SER A 5 36.17 17.42 26.93
N TRP A 6 34.87 17.14 26.70
CA TRP A 6 33.82 18.17 26.71
C TRP A 6 33.06 18.30 28.02
N SER A 7 33.01 17.24 28.85
CA SER A 7 32.07 17.19 29.97
C SER A 7 32.62 17.68 31.32
N GLY A 8 33.93 17.95 31.43
CA GLY A 8 34.56 18.36 32.70
C GLY A 8 34.61 17.27 33.79
N PHE A 9 34.10 16.06 33.50
CA PHE A 9 34.06 14.92 34.42
C PHE A 9 35.31 14.02 34.35
N SER A 10 36.41 14.45 33.72
CA SER A 10 37.61 13.62 33.55
C SER A 10 38.17 13.12 34.88
N SER A 11 38.28 14.02 35.87
CA SER A 11 38.81 13.69 37.20
C SER A 11 37.85 12.84 38.05
N ALA A 12 36.54 12.87 37.75
CA ALA A 12 35.54 12.02 38.42
C ALA A 12 35.46 10.61 37.79
N LEU A 13 35.75 10.50 36.50
CA LEU A 13 35.85 9.22 35.79
C LEU A 13 37.14 8.47 36.12
N ASP A 14 38.24 9.16 36.42
CA ASP A 14 39.49 8.53 36.88
C ASP A 14 39.42 8.04 38.34
N MET A 15 38.39 8.43 39.11
CA MET A 15 38.09 7.85 40.44
C MET A 15 37.30 6.54 40.37
N LEU A 16 36.83 6.14 39.18
CA LEU A 16 36.19 4.85 38.94
C LEU A 16 37.26 3.89 38.40
N GLU A 17 37.82 3.04 39.26
CA GLU A 17 38.86 2.05 38.89
C GLU A 17 38.35 1.01 37.86
N GLU A 18 37.05 0.74 37.83
CA GLU A 18 36.41 -0.20 36.91
C GLU A 18 35.15 0.40 36.27
N ASN A 19 34.78 -0.13 35.10
CA ASN A 19 33.60 0.30 34.35
C ASN A 19 32.31 -0.03 35.14
N PRO A 20 31.60 0.97 35.68
CA PRO A 20 30.43 0.75 36.54
C PRO A 20 29.16 0.42 35.74
N LEU A 21 29.23 0.49 34.40
CA LEU A 21 28.09 0.19 33.53
C LEU A 21 28.03 -1.31 33.23
N PRO A 22 26.86 -1.94 33.34
CA PRO A 22 26.68 -3.33 32.94
C PRO A 22 27.00 -3.51 31.45
N ALA A 23 27.56 -4.66 31.09
CA ALA A 23 27.85 -4.98 29.71
C ALA A 23 26.55 -5.08 28.89
N VAL A 24 26.42 -4.25 27.86
CA VAL A 24 25.25 -4.25 26.96
C VAL A 24 25.67 -4.87 25.63
N ALA A 25 24.96 -5.91 25.21
CA ALA A 25 25.11 -6.51 23.89
C ALA A 25 23.86 -6.18 23.05
N ILE A 26 24.06 -5.59 21.88
CA ILE A 26 22.98 -5.30 20.92
C ILE A 26 22.91 -6.47 19.95
N VAL A 27 21.80 -7.21 19.96
CA VAL A 27 21.57 -8.34 19.05
C VAL A 27 20.60 -7.89 17.96
N THR A 28 21.09 -7.77 16.73
CA THR A 28 20.27 -7.43 15.57
C THR A 28 19.95 -8.72 14.79
N PRO A 29 18.69 -9.13 14.68
CA PRO A 29 18.32 -10.30 13.88
C PRO A 29 18.58 -10.04 12.40
N VAL A 30 19.10 -11.06 11.70
CA VAL A 30 19.37 -11.02 10.25
C VAL A 30 18.11 -11.38 9.43
N MET A 31 17.07 -11.91 10.07
CA MET A 31 15.79 -12.26 9.45
C MET A 31 14.74 -11.17 9.62
N ASP A 32 13.61 -11.31 8.93
CA ASP A 32 12.52 -10.33 8.86
C ASP A 32 12.07 -9.85 10.26
N PRO A 33 12.29 -8.55 10.60
CA PRO A 33 11.99 -8.01 11.91
C PRO A 33 10.47 -7.91 12.21
N ASN A 34 9.61 -8.21 11.22
CA ASN A 34 8.16 -8.18 11.39
C ASN A 34 7.55 -9.48 11.97
N ASP A 35 8.33 -10.56 12.15
CA ASP A 35 7.82 -11.79 12.76
C ASP A 35 7.91 -11.70 14.28
N GLU A 36 6.79 -11.29 14.89
CA GLU A 36 6.62 -11.15 16.35
C GLU A 36 6.94 -12.45 17.10
N GLN A 37 6.62 -13.61 16.50
CA GLN A 37 6.85 -14.91 17.11
C GLN A 37 8.35 -15.25 17.16
N LEU A 38 9.10 -14.95 16.09
CA LEU A 38 10.55 -15.13 16.05
C LEU A 38 11.26 -14.20 17.03
N MET A 39 10.78 -12.98 17.21
CA MET A 39 11.32 -12.03 18.18
C MET A 39 11.13 -12.52 19.62
N VAL A 40 9.92 -12.96 19.98
CA VAL A 40 9.66 -13.53 21.31
C VAL A 40 10.54 -14.75 21.59
N ASN A 41 10.67 -15.66 20.61
CA ASN A 41 11.53 -16.84 20.76
C ASN A 41 13.02 -16.49 20.91
N LEU A 42 13.50 -15.47 20.19
CA LEU A 42 14.87 -14.97 20.32
C LEU A 42 15.11 -14.35 21.71
N ARG A 43 14.15 -13.55 22.19
CA ARG A 43 14.20 -12.97 23.53
C ARG A 43 14.34 -14.06 24.60
N ASP A 44 13.50 -15.08 24.52
CA ASP A 44 13.48 -16.18 25.49
C ASP A 44 14.76 -17.02 25.38
N ALA A 45 15.29 -17.25 24.18
CA ALA A 45 16.55 -17.95 23.99
C ALA A 45 17.74 -17.18 24.59
N VAL A 46 17.77 -15.85 24.41
CA VAL A 46 18.83 -14.97 24.93
C VAL A 46 18.71 -14.81 26.45
N ALA A 47 17.49 -14.73 26.98
CA ALA A 47 17.25 -14.64 28.42
C ALA A 47 17.70 -15.91 29.19
N ASN A 48 17.79 -17.06 28.51
CA ASN A 48 18.25 -18.32 29.10
C ASN A 48 19.78 -18.50 29.07
N ILE A 49 20.54 -17.57 28.50
CA ILE A 49 22.01 -17.64 28.48
C ILE A 49 22.55 -17.24 29.86
N ALA A 50 23.40 -18.08 30.45
CA ALA A 50 24.04 -17.80 31.73
C ALA A 50 24.88 -16.52 31.65
N GLY A 51 24.54 -15.52 32.47
CA GLY A 51 25.21 -14.20 32.49
C GLY A 51 24.37 -13.05 31.91
N VAL A 52 23.17 -13.31 31.41
CA VAL A 52 22.21 -12.29 30.97
C VAL A 52 21.24 -11.95 32.11
N ASP A 53 21.25 -10.71 32.56
CA ASP A 53 20.46 -10.24 33.72
C ASP A 53 19.10 -9.64 33.30
N GLU A 54 19.07 -8.91 32.19
CA GLU A 54 17.84 -8.29 31.66
C GLU A 54 17.85 -8.26 30.12
N VAL A 55 16.78 -8.76 29.51
CA VAL A 55 16.53 -8.62 28.06
C VAL A 55 15.40 -7.63 27.85
N ARG A 56 15.74 -6.41 27.43
CA ARG A 56 14.77 -5.38 27.04
C ARG A 56 14.51 -5.42 25.56
N MET A 57 13.25 -5.60 25.23
CA MET A 57 12.73 -5.50 23.88
C MET A 57 11.90 -4.22 23.83
N ASP A 58 12.28 -3.26 22.98
CA ASP A 58 11.55 -2.00 22.78
C ASP A 58 10.24 -2.19 21.98
N ASP A 59 9.64 -3.38 22.09
CA ASP A 59 8.53 -3.87 21.27
C ASP A 59 7.24 -3.10 21.47
N SER A 60 7.01 -2.51 22.65
CA SER A 60 5.70 -1.94 22.98
C SER A 60 5.31 -0.75 22.09
N TRP A 61 6.28 0.05 21.66
CA TRP A 61 6.04 1.16 20.72
C TRP A 61 5.90 0.65 19.28
N PHE A 62 6.78 -0.26 18.86
CA PHE A 62 6.75 -0.84 17.52
C PHE A 62 5.46 -1.63 17.25
N THR A 63 5.02 -2.43 18.22
CA THR A 63 3.76 -3.19 18.18
C THR A 63 2.56 -2.27 18.07
N ARG A 64 2.53 -1.15 18.81
CA ARG A 64 1.47 -0.14 18.70
C ARG A 64 1.46 0.52 17.32
N LEU A 65 2.63 0.87 16.78
CA LEU A 65 2.75 1.47 15.45
C LEU A 65 2.33 0.48 14.34
N SER A 66 2.74 -0.78 14.44
CA SER A 66 2.34 -1.85 13.53
C SER A 66 0.82 -2.06 13.57
N THR A 67 0.24 -2.11 14.77
CA THR A 67 -1.22 -2.22 14.94
C THR A 67 -1.94 -1.03 14.30
N LEU A 68 -1.50 0.21 14.53
CA LEU A 68 -2.08 1.40 13.90
C LEU A 68 -1.96 1.35 12.37
N THR A 69 -0.80 0.92 11.85
CA THR A 69 -0.58 0.76 10.40
C THR A 69 -1.52 -0.28 9.81
N SER A 70 -1.72 -1.40 10.51
CA SER A 70 -2.67 -2.45 10.08
C SER A 70 -4.12 -1.96 10.06
N LEU A 71 -4.54 -1.14 11.04
CA LEU A 71 -5.87 -0.54 11.08
C LEU A 71 -6.08 0.42 9.90
N VAL A 72 -5.08 1.25 9.60
CA VAL A 72 -5.11 2.14 8.42
C VAL A 72 -5.22 1.31 7.14
N GLY A 73 -4.47 0.21 7.03
CA GLY A 73 -4.56 -0.72 5.90
C GLY A 73 -5.95 -1.35 5.74
N GLN A 74 -6.59 -1.78 6.83
CA GLN A 74 -7.95 -2.31 6.81
C GLN A 74 -8.97 -1.26 6.36
N ILE A 75 -8.87 -0.02 6.86
CA ILE A 75 -9.74 1.08 6.43
C ILE A 75 -9.55 1.37 4.93
N ALA A 76 -8.30 1.39 4.46
CA ALA A 76 -7.99 1.58 3.04
C ALA A 76 -8.59 0.48 2.17
N MET A 77 -8.55 -0.79 2.60
CA MET A 77 -9.21 -1.90 1.89
C MET A 77 -10.73 -1.73 1.82
N VAL A 78 -11.37 -1.31 2.91
CA VAL A 78 -12.83 -1.05 2.93
C VAL A 78 -13.19 0.06 1.94
N ILE A 79 -12.48 1.19 1.99
CA ILE A 79 -12.70 2.32 1.07
C ILE A 79 -12.44 1.89 -0.38
N GLY A 80 -11.36 1.16 -0.64
CA GLY A 80 -11.02 0.64 -1.96
C GLY A 80 -12.12 -0.27 -2.53
N SER A 81 -12.68 -1.16 -1.71
CA SER A 81 -13.79 -2.01 -2.12
C SER A 81 -15.05 -1.20 -2.49
N LEU A 82 -15.36 -0.17 -1.69
CA LEU A 82 -16.49 0.72 -1.95
C LEU A 82 -16.29 1.51 -3.26
N MET A 83 -15.05 1.96 -3.52
CA MET A 83 -14.69 2.61 -4.78
C MET A 83 -14.88 1.72 -6.00
N ILE A 84 -14.57 0.43 -5.91
CA ILE A 84 -14.84 -0.53 -6.98
C ILE A 84 -16.35 -0.63 -7.25
N VAL A 85 -17.19 -0.70 -6.20
CA VAL A 85 -18.65 -0.71 -6.35
C VAL A 85 -19.16 0.58 -6.97
N ALA A 86 -18.65 1.74 -6.54
CA ALA A 86 -19.00 3.02 -7.12
C ALA A 86 -18.62 3.09 -8.62
N LEU A 87 -17.44 2.60 -8.99
CA LEU A 87 -16.99 2.51 -10.38
C LEU A 87 -17.95 1.65 -11.23
N LEU A 88 -18.37 0.49 -10.71
CA LEU A 88 -19.35 -0.37 -11.38
C LEU A 88 -20.68 0.36 -11.64
N LEU A 89 -21.16 1.12 -10.65
CA LEU A 89 -22.40 1.89 -10.76
C LEU A 89 -22.28 3.00 -11.82
N VAL A 90 -21.18 3.75 -11.81
CA VAL A 90 -20.93 4.82 -12.77
C VAL A 90 -20.84 4.27 -14.19
N ILE A 91 -20.02 3.23 -14.41
CA ILE A 91 -19.89 2.59 -15.73
C ILE A 91 -21.22 2.02 -16.19
N GLY A 92 -21.96 1.32 -15.33
CA GLY A 92 -23.26 0.76 -15.66
C GLY A 92 -24.26 1.83 -16.11
N ASN A 93 -24.31 2.96 -15.40
CA ASN A 93 -25.16 4.09 -15.79
C ASN A 93 -24.70 4.72 -17.11
N SER A 94 -23.39 4.89 -17.32
CA SER A 94 -22.85 5.43 -18.57
C SER A 94 -23.15 4.53 -19.77
N VAL A 95 -22.99 3.21 -19.62
CA VAL A 95 -23.31 2.22 -20.66
C VAL A 95 -24.80 2.27 -21.00
N ARG A 96 -25.67 2.32 -19.99
CA ARG A 96 -27.13 2.44 -20.19
C ARG A 96 -27.50 3.66 -21.03
N LEU A 97 -26.96 4.83 -20.67
CA LEU A 97 -27.20 6.08 -21.41
C LEU A 97 -26.68 6.00 -22.85
N ASN A 98 -25.51 5.40 -23.04
CA ASN A 98 -24.90 5.27 -24.37
C ASN A 98 -25.68 4.30 -25.29
N ILE A 99 -26.14 3.17 -24.75
CA ILE A 99 -27.01 2.22 -25.47
C ILE A 99 -28.31 2.91 -25.86
N PHE A 100 -28.95 3.64 -24.94
CA PHE A 100 -30.19 4.36 -25.25
C PHE A 100 -30.01 5.38 -26.38
N SER A 101 -28.89 6.12 -26.37
CA SER A 101 -28.57 7.09 -27.43
C SER A 101 -28.27 6.44 -28.79
N ARG A 102 -27.89 5.16 -28.83
CA ARG A 102 -27.52 4.43 -30.07
C ARG A 102 -28.50 3.31 -30.42
N ARG A 103 -29.68 3.30 -29.81
CA ARG A 103 -30.66 2.21 -29.93
C ARG A 103 -31.00 1.86 -31.38
N ASP A 104 -31.13 2.86 -32.25
CA ASP A 104 -31.55 2.66 -33.64
C ASP A 104 -30.46 1.93 -34.44
N THR A 105 -29.19 2.30 -34.24
CA THR A 105 -28.04 1.61 -34.83
C THR A 105 -27.90 0.18 -34.31
N ILE A 106 -28.15 -0.03 -33.01
CA ILE A 106 -28.10 -1.36 -32.39
C ILE A 106 -29.20 -2.27 -32.97
N ASN A 107 -30.40 -1.74 -33.19
CA ASN A 107 -31.50 -2.49 -33.81
C ASN A 107 -31.17 -2.90 -35.24
N VAL A 108 -30.60 -2.00 -36.06
CA VAL A 108 -30.13 -2.34 -37.41
C VAL A 108 -29.03 -3.40 -37.36
N MET A 109 -28.08 -3.30 -36.42
CA MET A 109 -27.02 -4.31 -36.24
C MET A 109 -27.60 -5.68 -35.84
N LYS A 110 -28.61 -5.73 -34.98
CA LYS A 110 -29.28 -6.99 -34.62
C LYS A 110 -30.04 -7.59 -35.81
N LEU A 111 -30.68 -6.78 -36.65
CA LEU A 111 -31.42 -7.23 -37.84
C LEU A 111 -30.51 -7.89 -38.89
N ILE A 112 -29.26 -7.45 -39.01
CA ILE A 112 -28.27 -8.06 -39.91
C ILE A 112 -27.50 -9.23 -39.27
N GLY A 113 -27.89 -9.67 -38.06
CA GLY A 113 -27.31 -10.83 -37.37
C GLY A 113 -26.03 -10.55 -36.58
N ALA A 114 -25.79 -9.31 -36.15
CA ALA A 114 -24.62 -9.01 -35.31
C ALA A 114 -24.72 -9.73 -33.95
N THR A 115 -23.60 -10.33 -33.53
CA THR A 115 -23.49 -11.01 -32.23
C THR A 115 -23.44 -10.01 -31.08
N ASP A 116 -23.97 -10.38 -29.90
CA ASP A 116 -23.94 -9.50 -28.70
C ASP A 116 -22.50 -9.08 -28.31
N GLY A 117 -21.52 -9.95 -28.58
CA GLY A 117 -20.11 -9.65 -28.39
C GLY A 117 -19.59 -8.52 -29.28
N PHE A 118 -20.08 -8.40 -30.52
CA PHE A 118 -19.71 -7.29 -31.41
C PHE A 118 -20.22 -5.94 -30.88
N ILE A 119 -21.43 -5.94 -30.31
CA ILE A 119 -22.04 -4.75 -29.68
C ILE A 119 -21.30 -4.37 -28.39
N MET A 120 -20.78 -5.34 -27.64
CA MET A 120 -20.06 -5.14 -26.37
C MET A 120 -18.65 -4.55 -26.51
N ARG A 121 -17.92 -4.88 -27.56
CA ARG A 121 -16.51 -4.48 -27.77
C ARG A 121 -16.20 -2.98 -27.50
N PRO A 122 -16.94 -2.01 -28.06
CA PRO A 122 -16.63 -0.60 -27.81
C PRO A 122 -16.70 -0.25 -26.32
N PHE A 123 -17.64 -0.82 -25.57
CA PHE A 123 -17.81 -0.56 -24.13
C PHE A 123 -16.65 -1.14 -23.30
N LEU A 124 -16.18 -2.34 -23.65
CA LEU A 124 -15.02 -2.97 -23.00
C LEU A 124 -13.74 -2.14 -23.20
N ASN A 125 -13.54 -1.60 -24.40
CA ASN A 125 -12.39 -0.74 -24.70
C ASN A 125 -12.42 0.56 -23.89
N TRP A 126 -13.61 1.15 -23.69
CA TRP A 126 -13.76 2.31 -22.80
C TRP A 126 -13.36 1.98 -21.35
N GLY A 127 -13.78 0.82 -20.83
CA GLY A 127 -13.39 0.36 -19.49
C GLY A 127 -11.87 0.18 -19.32
N LEU A 128 -11.21 -0.39 -20.34
CA LEU A 128 -9.74 -0.52 -20.36
C LEU A 128 -9.03 0.83 -20.34
N VAL A 129 -9.47 1.78 -21.19
CA VAL A 129 -8.88 3.12 -21.28
C VAL A 129 -9.09 3.89 -19.97
N LEU A 130 -10.26 3.78 -19.36
CA LEU A 130 -10.55 4.38 -18.05
C LEU A 130 -9.63 3.80 -16.96
N GLY A 131 -9.44 2.48 -16.92
CA GLY A 131 -8.53 1.82 -15.97
C GLY A 131 -7.08 2.25 -16.18
N PHE A 132 -6.63 2.36 -17.43
CA PHE A 132 -5.28 2.81 -17.77
C PHE A 132 -5.03 4.27 -17.36
N ILE A 133 -5.95 5.18 -17.70
CA ILE A 133 -5.86 6.60 -17.32
C ILE A 133 -5.89 6.74 -15.80
N GLY A 134 -6.77 6.00 -15.12
CA GLY A 134 -6.84 5.96 -13.66
C GLY A 134 -5.52 5.53 -13.01
N ALA A 135 -4.87 4.50 -13.56
CA ALA A 135 -3.56 4.06 -13.08
C ALA A 135 -2.47 5.12 -13.26
N ILE A 136 -2.44 5.81 -14.40
CA ILE A 136 -1.51 6.93 -14.62
C ILE A 136 -1.72 8.02 -13.57
N PHE A 137 -2.97 8.41 -13.31
CA PHE A 137 -3.27 9.39 -12.27
C PHE A 137 -2.86 8.90 -10.88
N ALA A 138 -3.09 7.64 -10.56
CA ALA A 138 -2.68 7.05 -9.28
C ALA A 138 -1.15 7.10 -9.09
N ILE A 139 -0.38 6.74 -10.12
CA ILE A 139 1.09 6.80 -10.09
C ILE A 139 1.56 8.24 -9.89
N ILE A 140 1.02 9.19 -10.67
CA ILE A 140 1.38 10.61 -10.55
C ILE A 140 1.05 11.14 -9.15
N PHE A 141 -0.16 10.84 -8.64
CA PHE A 141 -0.59 11.32 -7.34
C PHE A 141 0.24 10.71 -6.22
N SER A 142 0.59 9.43 -6.32
CA SER A 142 1.48 8.78 -5.37
C SER A 142 2.89 9.39 -5.41
N ALA A 143 3.44 9.68 -6.59
CA ALA A 143 4.75 10.32 -6.72
C ALA A 143 4.74 11.74 -6.10
N LEU A 144 3.68 12.52 -6.32
CA LEU A 144 3.51 13.84 -5.70
C LEU A 144 3.38 13.74 -4.18
N LEU A 145 2.67 12.73 -3.69
CA LEU A 145 2.49 12.51 -2.26
C LEU A 145 3.82 12.15 -1.59
N VAL A 146 4.59 11.23 -2.19
CA VAL A 146 5.93 10.86 -1.72
C VAL A 146 6.87 12.06 -1.72
N TRP A 147 6.89 12.86 -2.79
CA TRP A 147 7.73 14.06 -2.87
C TRP A 147 7.38 15.08 -1.78
N LYS A 148 6.10 15.33 -1.53
CA LYS A 148 5.67 16.24 -0.47
C LYS A 148 5.96 15.69 0.93
N LEU A 149 5.81 14.38 1.14
CA LEU A 149 6.09 13.74 2.42
C LEU A 149 7.59 13.64 2.69
N SER A 150 8.42 13.41 1.67
CA SER A 150 9.87 13.32 1.83
C SER A 150 10.44 14.61 2.40
N ASP A 151 9.95 15.76 1.95
CA ASP A 151 10.41 17.07 2.46
C ASP A 151 10.07 17.24 3.95
N VAL A 152 8.85 16.88 4.35
CA VAL A 152 8.38 16.96 5.75
C VAL A 152 9.11 15.96 6.64
N VAL A 153 9.27 14.72 6.17
CA VAL A 153 9.90 13.64 6.93
C VAL A 153 11.40 13.87 7.05
N THR A 154 12.08 14.43 6.05
CA THR A 154 13.51 14.75 6.17
C THR A 154 13.75 15.84 7.23
N GLN A 155 12.87 16.83 7.35
CA GLN A 155 12.95 17.83 8.43
C GLN A 155 12.69 17.23 9.82
N ALA A 156 11.78 16.27 9.95
CA ALA A 156 11.55 15.58 11.21
C ALA A 156 12.71 14.62 11.53
N ALA A 157 13.23 13.90 10.54
CA ALA A 157 14.27 12.88 10.67
C ALA A 157 15.62 13.46 11.14
N THR A 158 15.98 14.68 10.74
CA THR A 158 17.19 15.36 11.23
C THR A 158 17.13 15.66 12.73
N VAL A 159 15.94 15.82 13.30
CA VAL A 159 15.72 16.01 14.75
C VAL A 159 15.92 14.70 15.52
N PHE A 160 15.66 13.55 14.90
CA PHE A 160 15.76 12.23 15.53
C PHE A 160 17.01 11.42 15.17
N GLY A 161 17.88 11.93 14.28
CA GLY A 161 19.17 11.29 13.94
C GLY A 161 19.06 9.99 13.12
N THR A 162 17.88 9.69 12.55
CA THR A 162 17.61 8.45 11.80
C THR A 162 17.36 8.76 10.32
N THR A 163 17.99 8.04 9.39
CA THR A 163 17.69 8.13 7.95
C THR A 163 16.47 7.28 7.60
N PHE A 164 15.29 7.90 7.51
CA PHE A 164 14.11 7.28 6.90
C PHE A 164 14.11 7.55 5.40
N SER A 165 14.23 6.50 4.57
CA SER A 165 13.99 6.60 3.13
C SER A 165 12.53 6.27 2.84
N ILE A 166 11.75 7.27 2.42
CA ILE A 166 10.43 7.01 1.83
C ILE A 166 10.67 6.56 0.39
N SER A 167 10.60 5.25 0.18
CA SER A 167 10.58 4.69 -1.16
C SER A 167 9.19 4.89 -1.76
N GLY A 168 9.12 5.57 -2.91
CA GLY A 168 7.89 5.60 -3.71
C GLY A 168 7.66 4.27 -4.42
N LEU A 169 6.58 4.18 -5.20
CA LEU A 169 6.28 3.00 -6.01
C LEU A 169 7.47 2.64 -6.92
N GLY A 170 7.90 1.40 -6.83
CA GLY A 170 8.86 0.80 -7.75
C GLY A 170 8.33 0.75 -9.18
N PHE A 171 9.23 0.48 -10.14
CA PHE A 171 8.84 0.29 -11.53
C PHE A 171 7.95 -0.96 -11.70
N ASP A 172 8.30 -2.03 -10.98
CA ASP A 172 7.54 -3.28 -10.89
C ASP A 172 6.15 -3.07 -10.29
N GLU A 173 6.05 -2.35 -9.18
CA GLU A 173 4.78 -2.05 -8.52
C GLU A 173 3.88 -1.17 -9.39
N SER A 174 4.47 -0.20 -10.10
CA SER A 174 3.76 0.66 -11.05
C SER A 174 3.17 -0.14 -12.22
N VAL A 175 3.92 -1.10 -12.77
CA VAL A 175 3.43 -1.99 -13.84
C VAL A 175 2.28 -2.87 -13.33
N ILE A 176 2.42 -3.46 -12.14
CA ILE A 176 1.35 -4.26 -11.51
C ILE A 176 0.10 -3.40 -11.31
N LEU A 177 0.24 -2.17 -10.81
CA LEU A 177 -0.87 -1.25 -10.58
C LEU A 177 -1.63 -0.95 -11.87
N ILE A 178 -0.92 -0.71 -12.98
CA ILE A 178 -1.54 -0.49 -14.30
C ILE A 178 -2.32 -1.72 -14.74
N LEU A 179 -1.71 -2.91 -14.66
CA LEU A 179 -2.36 -4.16 -15.07
C LEU A 179 -3.61 -4.46 -14.23
N VAL A 180 -3.53 -4.28 -12.91
CA VAL A 180 -4.66 -4.47 -11.99
C VAL A 180 -5.77 -3.47 -12.29
N SER A 181 -5.43 -2.20 -12.52
CA SER A 181 -6.42 -1.16 -12.82
C SER A 181 -7.12 -1.40 -14.17
N MET A 182 -6.37 -1.82 -15.19
CA MET A 182 -6.92 -2.18 -16.50
C MET A 182 -7.83 -3.42 -16.42
N THR A 183 -7.41 -4.46 -15.69
CA THR A 183 -8.22 -5.68 -15.51
C THR A 183 -9.50 -5.40 -14.74
N ILE A 184 -9.44 -4.60 -13.67
CA ILE A 184 -10.64 -4.15 -12.93
C ILE A 184 -11.56 -3.33 -13.84
N GLY A 185 -11.03 -2.36 -14.58
CA GLY A 185 -11.84 -1.53 -15.50
C GLY A 185 -12.49 -2.34 -16.62
N TRP A 186 -11.77 -3.33 -17.17
CA TRP A 186 -12.30 -4.25 -18.16
C TRP A 186 -13.38 -5.17 -17.59
N PHE A 187 -13.12 -5.77 -16.42
CA PHE A 187 -14.08 -6.65 -15.74
C PHE A 187 -15.34 -5.88 -15.34
N ALA A 188 -15.20 -4.65 -14.87
CA ALA A 188 -16.31 -3.76 -14.55
C ALA A 188 -17.19 -3.46 -15.77
N ALA A 189 -16.57 -3.10 -16.90
CA ALA A 189 -17.31 -2.88 -18.15
C ALA A 189 -17.97 -4.16 -18.68
N TRP A 190 -17.30 -5.31 -18.56
CA TRP A 190 -17.86 -6.60 -18.97
C TRP A 190 -19.08 -7.00 -18.14
N LEU A 191 -18.96 -6.96 -16.80
CA LEU A 191 -20.03 -7.33 -15.87
C LEU A 191 -21.27 -6.46 -16.06
N THR A 192 -21.08 -5.14 -16.13
CA THR A 192 -22.16 -4.16 -16.28
C THR A 192 -22.89 -4.29 -17.62
N THR A 193 -22.15 -4.51 -18.70
CA THR A 193 -22.73 -4.65 -20.05
C THR A 193 -23.46 -5.99 -20.21
N MET A 194 -22.91 -7.08 -19.65
CA MET A 194 -23.54 -8.40 -19.67
C MET A 194 -24.86 -8.39 -18.89
N GLN A 195 -24.89 -7.70 -17.75
CA GLN A 195 -26.11 -7.55 -16.96
C GLN A 195 -27.19 -6.76 -17.69
N HIS A 196 -26.82 -5.66 -18.37
CA HIS A 196 -27.79 -4.84 -19.11
C HIS A 196 -28.29 -5.51 -20.39
N LEU A 197 -27.43 -6.16 -21.18
CA LEU A 197 -27.86 -6.86 -22.40
C LEU A 197 -28.82 -8.03 -22.10
N ARG A 198 -28.62 -8.74 -20.98
CA ARG A 198 -29.54 -9.80 -20.52
C ARG A 198 -30.94 -9.31 -20.20
N GLN A 199 -31.10 -8.03 -19.84
CA GLN A 199 -32.42 -7.43 -19.56
C GLN A 199 -33.14 -6.96 -20.84
N PHE A 200 -32.47 -6.90 -21.99
CA PHE A 200 -33.08 -6.59 -23.29
C PHE A 200 -33.29 -7.87 -24.11
N THR A 201 -34.20 -8.72 -23.64
CA THR A 201 -34.87 -9.71 -24.51
C THR A 201 -36.06 -9.00 -25.16
N PRO A 202 -36.10 -8.84 -26.49
CA PRO A 202 -37.24 -8.22 -27.16
C PRO A 202 -38.45 -9.17 -27.12
N GLU A 203 -39.62 -8.63 -26.84
CA GLU A 203 -40.89 -9.17 -27.35
C GLU A 203 -41.03 -8.84 -28.84
#